data_AF-A0A0R3SKH0-F1
#
_entry.id   AF-A0A0R3SKH0-F1
#
_cell.length_a   1.000
_cell.length_b   1.000
_cell.length_c   1.000
_cell.angle_alpha   90.00
_cell.angle_beta   90.00
_cell.angle_gamma   90.00
#
_symmetry.space_group_name_H-M   'P 1'
#
loop_
_entity.id
_entity.type
_entity.pdbx_description
1 polymer ?
#
loop_
_entity_poly.entity_id
_entity_poly.type
_entity_poly.pdbx_seq_one_letter_code
_entity_poly.pdbx_strand_id
1 'polypeptide(L)'
;LPVHIVDTNQVTSYWSEYAIFLGPGAPYSDSHSIPSMKPIDIEPIQPVDLEASVADIVLSGAGWVSVAGVREAMTGYEKMEETNSCPTGEDYGVNLRAWTPGGVGVSLRSPSLLPYAIRRRGERLLYLREFSGLPSDAPFALYAPP
;
A
#
# COMPACT_ATOMS: atom_id res chain seq x y z
N LEU A 1 -12.98 6.82 6.67
CA LEU A 1 -11.76 6.41 7.38
C LEU A 1 -10.60 7.19 6.79
N PRO A 2 -9.89 8.03 7.58
CA PRO A 2 -8.72 8.73 7.06
C PRO A 2 -7.63 7.73 6.67
N VAL A 3 -6.94 8.00 5.56
CA VAL A 3 -5.82 7.17 5.07
C VAL A 3 -4.56 8.02 5.12
N HIS A 4 -3.57 7.53 5.85
CA HIS A 4 -2.27 8.19 6.02
C HIS A 4 -1.24 7.49 5.15
N ILE A 5 -0.48 8.27 4.38
CA ILE A 5 0.56 7.76 3.49
C ILE A 5 1.90 8.27 4.03
N VAL A 6 2.78 7.34 4.37
CA VAL A 6 4.10 7.61 4.95
C VAL A 6 5.10 6.62 4.35
N ASP A 7 6.37 7.02 4.30
CA ASP A 7 7.43 6.12 3.88
C ASP A 7 7.58 4.94 4.86
N THR A 8 7.84 3.74 4.33
CA THR A 8 7.90 2.49 5.12
C THR A 8 8.89 2.57 6.28
N ASN A 9 10.01 3.29 6.12
CA ASN A 9 11.03 3.48 7.15
C ASN A 9 10.60 4.44 8.28
N GLN A 10 9.54 5.23 8.08
CA GLN A 10 9.01 6.22 9.03
C GLN A 10 7.72 5.74 9.72
N VAL A 11 7.18 4.58 9.37
CA VAL A 11 5.92 4.06 9.95
C VAL A 11 5.97 4.00 11.48
N THR A 12 7.08 3.53 12.06
CA THR A 12 7.20 3.39 13.52
C THR A 12 7.22 4.74 14.22
N SER A 13 8.00 5.72 13.71
CA SER A 13 8.04 7.06 14.29
C SER A 13 6.68 7.74 14.14
N TYR A 14 6.07 7.67 12.96
CA TYR A 14 4.75 8.23 12.70
C TYR A 14 3.68 7.64 13.61
N TRP A 15 3.66 6.32 13.77
CA TRP A 15 2.74 5.66 14.70
C TRP A 15 2.96 6.11 16.14
N SER A 16 4.21 6.15 16.60
CA SER A 16 4.51 6.55 17.99
C SER A 16 4.06 7.97 18.33
N GLU A 17 4.14 8.88 17.37
CA GLU A 17 3.80 10.29 17.54
C GLU A 17 2.29 10.53 17.42
N TYR A 18 1.64 9.86 16.46
CA TYR A 18 0.26 10.18 16.08
C TYR A 18 -0.79 9.14 16.50
N ALA A 19 -0.43 7.94 16.96
CA ALA A 19 -1.40 6.87 17.25
C ALA A 19 -2.49 7.26 18.25
N ILE A 20 -2.21 8.16 19.19
CA ILE A 20 -3.21 8.66 20.16
C ILE A 20 -4.29 9.51 19.45
N PHE A 21 -3.91 10.23 18.39
CA PHE A 21 -4.82 11.07 17.59
C PHE A 21 -5.50 10.30 16.46
N LEU A 22 -4.82 9.27 15.92
CA LEU A 22 -5.27 8.48 14.77
C LEU A 22 -6.06 7.23 15.17
N GLY A 23 -5.85 6.74 16.38
CA GLY A 23 -6.60 5.63 16.97
C GLY A 23 -8.00 6.06 17.40
N PRO A 24 -8.80 5.15 17.98
CA PRO A 24 -10.16 5.41 18.44
C PRO A 24 -10.30 6.45 19.60
N GLY A 25 -9.28 7.28 19.84
CA GLY A 25 -9.21 8.23 20.95
C GLY A 25 -8.68 7.63 22.25
N ALA A 26 -8.65 8.45 23.30
CA ALA A 26 -8.13 8.16 24.65
C ALA A 26 -8.48 6.74 25.16
N PRO A 27 -7.64 6.11 26.02
CA PRO A 27 -7.81 4.72 26.42
C PRO A 27 -9.23 4.46 26.92
N TYR A 28 -9.99 3.71 26.13
CA TYR A 28 -11.26 3.17 26.56
C TYR A 28 -10.99 2.29 27.78
N SER A 29 -11.67 2.58 28.88
CA SER A 29 -11.67 1.82 30.14
C SER A 29 -12.42 0.48 29.98
N ASP A 30 -12.12 -0.28 28.91
CA ASP A 30 -12.67 -1.61 28.68
C ASP A 30 -11.57 -2.65 28.70
N SER A 31 -11.84 -3.74 29.41
CA SER A 31 -11.00 -4.88 29.76
C SER A 31 -10.55 -5.75 28.58
N HIS A 32 -10.65 -5.25 27.35
CA HIS A 32 -10.26 -5.95 26.13
C HIS A 32 -9.13 -5.19 25.45
N SER A 33 -7.89 -5.57 25.78
CA SER A 33 -6.72 -5.02 25.10
C SER A 33 -6.76 -5.36 23.61
N ILE A 34 -6.55 -4.35 22.76
CA ILE A 34 -6.38 -4.58 21.33
C ILE A 34 -5.12 -5.44 21.14
N PRO A 35 -5.20 -6.57 20.41
CA PRO A 35 -4.03 -7.39 20.14
C PRO A 35 -2.92 -6.59 19.45
N SER A 36 -1.67 -6.95 19.71
CA SER A 36 -0.53 -6.32 19.03
C SER A 36 -0.64 -6.45 17.51
N MET A 37 -0.24 -5.40 16.79
CA MET A 37 -0.19 -5.42 15.32
C MET A 37 0.86 -6.43 14.88
N LYS A 38 0.47 -7.42 14.07
CA LYS A 38 1.39 -8.43 13.51
C LYS A 38 1.44 -8.33 11.98
N PRO A 39 2.63 -8.47 11.39
CA PRO A 39 2.79 -8.48 9.94
C PRO A 39 2.23 -9.77 9.34
N ILE A 40 1.70 -9.65 8.13
CA ILE A 40 1.31 -10.74 7.25
C ILE A 40 1.86 -10.41 5.87
N ASP A 41 2.73 -11.28 5.36
CA ASP A 41 3.19 -11.22 3.98
C ASP A 41 2.07 -11.72 3.06
N ILE A 42 1.76 -10.92 2.04
CA ILE A 42 0.75 -11.25 1.03
C ILE A 42 1.49 -11.92 -0.12
N GLU A 43 0.88 -12.96 -0.70
CA GLU A 43 1.43 -13.65 -1.87
C GLU A 43 1.75 -12.64 -3.00
N PRO A 44 2.90 -12.77 -3.69
CA PRO A 44 3.29 -11.87 -4.77
C PRO A 44 2.22 -11.75 -5.85
N ILE A 45 1.83 -10.52 -6.18
CA ILE A 45 0.79 -10.24 -7.16
C ILE A 45 1.44 -9.92 -8.50
N GLN A 46 1.14 -10.71 -9.52
CA GLN A 46 1.67 -10.50 -10.87
C GLN A 46 0.96 -9.32 -11.54
N PRO A 47 1.67 -8.23 -11.89
CA PRO A 47 1.09 -7.09 -12.57
C PRO A 47 0.77 -7.39 -14.04
N VAL A 48 -0.23 -6.71 -14.59
CA VAL A 48 -0.64 -6.81 -15.99
C VAL A 48 -0.58 -5.42 -16.62
N ASP A 49 -1.51 -4.55 -16.24
CA ASP A 49 -1.58 -3.16 -16.67
C ASP A 49 -2.21 -2.27 -15.56
N LEU A 50 -2.41 -0.99 -15.90
CA LEU A 50 -3.13 -0.02 -15.04
C LEU A 50 -4.61 0.13 -15.43
N GLU A 51 -5.08 -0.67 -16.39
CA GLU A 51 -6.42 -0.59 -16.95
C GLU A 51 -7.43 -1.38 -16.12
N ALA A 52 -6.99 -2.47 -15.47
CA ALA A 52 -7.80 -3.27 -14.56
C ALA A 52 -7.01 -3.74 -13.34
N SER A 53 -7.66 -3.83 -12.18
CA SER A 53 -7.06 -4.49 -11.02
C SER A 53 -6.98 -5.99 -11.21
N VAL A 54 -5.82 -6.55 -10.88
CA VAL A 54 -5.54 -8.00 -10.97
C VAL A 54 -5.96 -8.73 -9.71
N ALA A 55 -5.93 -8.06 -8.56
CA ALA A 55 -6.30 -8.62 -7.26
C ALA A 55 -6.87 -7.55 -6.32
N ASP A 56 -7.54 -8.00 -5.27
CA ASP A 56 -7.91 -7.18 -4.12
C ASP A 56 -7.26 -7.73 -2.84
N ILE A 57 -6.70 -6.85 -2.03
CA ILE A 57 -6.34 -7.15 -0.63
C ILE A 57 -7.54 -6.83 0.23
N VAL A 58 -8.15 -7.85 0.83
CA VAL A 58 -9.30 -7.70 1.72
C VAL A 58 -8.81 -7.47 3.14
N LEU A 59 -9.30 -6.42 3.77
CA LEU A 59 -9.10 -6.08 5.18
C LEU A 59 -10.45 -6.20 5.89
N SER A 60 -10.67 -7.32 6.57
CA SER A 60 -11.95 -7.65 7.23
C SER A 60 -12.40 -6.52 8.16
N GLY A 61 -13.60 -6.00 7.91
CA GLY A 61 -14.20 -4.90 8.67
C GLY A 61 -13.74 -3.49 8.27
N ALA A 62 -12.67 -3.35 7.48
CA ALA A 62 -12.15 -2.06 7.03
C ALA A 62 -12.38 -1.80 5.52
N GLY A 63 -12.50 -2.84 4.71
CA GLY A 63 -12.74 -2.74 3.27
C GLY A 63 -11.76 -3.58 2.46
N TRP A 64 -11.40 -3.11 1.26
CA TRP A 64 -10.38 -3.76 0.43
C TRP A 64 -9.57 -2.73 -0.37
N VAL A 65 -8.38 -3.14 -0.80
CA VAL A 65 -7.48 -2.36 -1.66
C VAL A 65 -7.32 -3.09 -2.98
N SER A 66 -7.78 -2.48 -4.07
CA SER A 66 -7.58 -3.03 -5.42
C SER A 66 -6.16 -2.75 -5.91
N VAL A 67 -5.49 -3.80 -6.40
CA VAL A 67 -4.10 -3.79 -6.86
C VAL A 67 -4.07 -3.89 -8.39
N ALA A 68 -3.36 -2.95 -9.01
CA ALA A 68 -3.06 -2.91 -10.43
C ALA A 68 -1.60 -2.46 -10.59
N GLY A 69 -0.96 -2.83 -11.69
CA GLY A 69 0.45 -2.53 -11.92
C GLY A 69 0.87 -2.89 -13.33
N VAL A 70 1.88 -2.19 -13.84
CA VAL A 70 2.46 -2.49 -15.15
C VAL A 70 3.54 -3.54 -14.97
N ARG A 71 3.53 -4.55 -15.83
CA ARG A 71 4.69 -5.42 -15.98
C ARG A 71 5.74 -4.64 -16.77
N GLU A 72 6.81 -4.17 -16.13
CA GLU A 72 7.95 -3.62 -16.87
C GLU A 72 8.54 -4.74 -17.72
N ALA A 73 8.30 -4.70 -19.03
CA ALA A 73 8.95 -5.58 -19.98
C ALA A 73 10.37 -5.07 -20.18
N MET A 74 11.31 -5.45 -19.31
CA MET A 74 12.76 -5.40 -19.51
C MET A 74 13.21 -4.29 -20.48
N THR A 75 12.83 -3.03 -20.23
CA THR A 75 13.22 -1.91 -21.09
C THR A 75 14.55 -1.38 -20.60
N GLY A 76 15.58 -2.20 -20.81
CA GLY A 76 16.97 -1.79 -20.82
C GLY A 76 17.52 -2.09 -22.20
N TYR A 77 18.17 -1.13 -22.81
CA TYR A 77 19.00 -1.33 -23.99
C TYR A 77 20.13 -2.33 -23.66
N GLU A 78 19.86 -3.63 -23.71
CA GLU A 78 20.91 -4.63 -23.80
C GLU A 78 20.93 -5.17 -25.23
N LYS A 79 22.01 -4.76 -25.88
CA LYS A 79 22.49 -5.19 -27.17
C LYS A 79 22.26 -6.69 -27.34
N MET A 80 21.62 -7.04 -28.45
CA MET A 80 21.47 -8.39 -28.97
C MET A 80 22.85 -9.09 -28.96
N GLU A 81 23.11 -9.94 -27.97
CA GLU A 81 24.06 -11.04 -28.10
C GLU A 81 23.29 -12.33 -27.85
N GLU A 82 23.14 -13.10 -28.93
CA GLU A 82 22.64 -14.47 -28.92
C GLU A 82 23.49 -15.32 -27.97
N THR A 83 23.05 -15.43 -26.73
CA THR A 83 23.42 -16.53 -25.86
C THR A 83 22.13 -17.15 -25.36
N ASN A 84 21.93 -18.42 -25.72
CA ASN A 84 20.81 -19.27 -25.31
C ASN A 84 20.81 -19.52 -23.80
N SER A 85 20.59 -18.47 -23.02
CA SER A 85 20.27 -18.57 -21.60
C SER A 85 18.85 -18.05 -21.44
N CYS A 86 17.93 -18.99 -21.24
CA CYS A 86 16.60 -18.69 -20.73
C CYS A 86 16.80 -17.86 -19.44
N PRO A 87 16.36 -16.60 -19.35
CA PRO A 87 16.49 -15.86 -18.11
C PRO A 87 15.57 -16.56 -17.11
N THR A 88 16.17 -17.30 -16.18
CA THR A 88 15.51 -17.85 -15.00
C THR A 88 14.78 -16.69 -14.32
N GLY A 89 13.45 -16.71 -14.41
CA GLY A 89 12.58 -15.59 -14.09
C GLY A 89 12.77 -15.13 -12.65
N GLU A 90 13.33 -13.94 -12.49
CA GLU A 90 13.12 -13.18 -11.26
C GLU A 90 11.62 -12.84 -11.21
N ASP A 91 10.95 -13.25 -10.12
CA ASP A 91 9.53 -13.02 -9.91
C ASP A 91 9.25 -11.50 -9.83
N TYR A 92 8.93 -10.88 -10.98
CA TYR A 92 8.45 -9.51 -11.08
C TYR A 92 7.02 -9.42 -10.50
N GLY A 93 6.93 -9.35 -9.18
CA GLY A 93 5.66 -9.29 -8.44
C GLY A 93 5.53 -8.05 -7.57
N VAL A 94 4.31 -7.55 -7.43
CA VAL A 94 3.97 -6.55 -6.40
C VAL A 94 3.94 -7.26 -5.05
N ASN A 95 4.96 -6.98 -4.24
CA ASN A 95 5.10 -7.55 -2.89
C ASN A 95 4.52 -6.58 -1.86
N LEU A 96 3.56 -7.07 -1.09
CA LEU A 96 2.85 -6.27 -0.10
C LEU A 96 2.84 -6.98 1.24
N ARG A 97 2.95 -6.19 2.31
CA ARG A 97 2.83 -6.66 3.69
C ARG A 97 1.76 -5.84 4.37
N ALA A 98 0.86 -6.51 5.08
CA ALA A 98 -0.17 -5.88 5.88
C ALA A 98 0.12 -6.08 7.37
N TRP A 99 -0.23 -5.10 8.20
CA TRP A 99 -0.19 -5.23 9.65
C TRP A 99 -1.61 -5.07 10.16
N THR A 100 -2.08 -6.06 10.93
CA THR A 100 -3.41 -6.03 11.57
C THR A 100 -3.32 -6.51 13.01
N PRO A 101 -4.29 -6.15 13.88
CA PRO A 101 -4.31 -6.65 15.26
C PRO A 101 -4.32 -8.19 15.26
N GLY A 102 -3.31 -8.79 15.88
CA GLY A 102 -3.13 -10.24 15.94
C GLY A 102 -2.72 -10.90 14.63
N GLY A 103 -2.57 -10.15 13.54
CA GLY A 103 -2.26 -10.70 12.22
C GLY A 103 -3.42 -11.51 11.63
N VAL A 104 -4.65 -11.07 11.84
CA VAL A 104 -5.87 -11.71 11.30
C VAL A 104 -6.64 -10.76 10.38
N GLY A 105 -7.59 -11.32 9.62
CA GLY A 105 -8.52 -10.53 8.82
C GLY A 105 -7.91 -9.93 7.56
N VAL A 106 -6.81 -10.49 7.04
CA VAL A 106 -6.25 -10.15 5.73
C VAL A 106 -6.41 -11.34 4.80
N SER A 107 -6.87 -11.12 3.58
CA SER A 107 -6.85 -12.14 2.54
C SER A 107 -6.59 -11.55 1.16
N LEU A 108 -5.94 -12.33 0.30
CA LEU A 108 -5.79 -12.01 -1.11
C LEU A 108 -6.99 -12.57 -1.88
N ARG A 109 -7.60 -11.75 -2.71
CA ARG A 109 -8.64 -12.17 -3.66
C ARG A 109 -8.13 -11.93 -5.07
N SER A 110 -7.92 -13.02 -5.81
CA SER A 110 -7.51 -13.02 -7.22
C SER A 110 -8.41 -13.98 -8.00
N PRO A 111 -9.10 -13.55 -9.07
CA PRO A 111 -9.09 -12.20 -9.64
C PRO A 111 -9.84 -11.18 -8.76
N SER A 112 -9.61 -9.89 -9.02
CA SER A 112 -10.34 -8.81 -8.32
C SER A 112 -11.85 -8.85 -8.57
N LEU A 113 -12.65 -8.42 -7.59
CA LEU A 113 -14.12 -8.47 -7.67
C LEU A 113 -14.68 -7.37 -8.58
N LEU A 114 -14.05 -6.19 -8.56
CA LEU A 114 -14.44 -5.04 -9.37
C LEU A 114 -13.23 -4.51 -10.14
N PRO A 115 -12.80 -5.20 -11.22
CA PRO A 115 -11.55 -4.90 -11.93
C PRO A 115 -11.40 -3.44 -12.38
N TYR A 116 -12.50 -2.80 -12.75
CA TYR A 116 -12.50 -1.44 -13.26
C TYR A 116 -12.84 -0.38 -12.20
N ALA A 117 -12.94 -0.75 -10.92
CA ALA A 117 -13.15 0.21 -9.83
C ALA A 117 -12.03 1.25 -9.76
N ILE A 118 -10.81 0.88 -10.16
CA ILE A 118 -9.66 1.79 -10.22
C ILE A 118 -9.87 2.98 -11.17
N ARG A 119 -10.74 2.85 -12.18
CA ARG A 119 -11.08 3.92 -13.15
C ARG A 119 -12.11 4.91 -12.62
N ARG A 120 -12.79 4.58 -11.52
CA ARG A 120 -13.79 5.46 -10.90
C ARG A 120 -13.18 6.49 -9.96
N ARG A 121 -11.85 6.56 -9.88
CA ARG A 121 -11.15 7.57 -9.10
C ARG A 121 -11.30 8.91 -9.83
N GLY A 122 -11.83 9.92 -9.13
CA GLY A 122 -11.73 11.32 -9.57
C GLY A 122 -10.26 11.77 -9.58
N GLU A 123 -10.01 13.00 -10.01
CA GLU A 123 -8.67 13.58 -9.96
C GLU A 123 -8.08 13.45 -8.55
N ARG A 124 -6.89 12.87 -8.47
CA ARG A 124 -6.22 12.66 -7.19
C ARG A 124 -5.77 14.02 -6.69
N LEU A 125 -6.37 14.49 -5.60
CA LEU A 125 -5.94 15.71 -4.91
C LEU A 125 -4.54 15.49 -4.33
N LEU A 126 -3.51 15.87 -5.10
CA LEU A 126 -2.10 15.70 -4.71
C LEU A 126 -1.77 16.47 -3.41
N TYR A 127 -2.50 17.54 -3.14
CA TYR A 127 -2.39 18.35 -1.92
C TYR A 127 -2.85 17.64 -0.62
N LEU A 128 -3.52 16.48 -0.69
CA LEU A 128 -3.85 15.71 0.53
C LEU A 128 -2.62 15.10 1.23
N ARG A 129 -1.44 15.14 0.61
CA ARG A 129 -0.16 14.86 1.29
C ARG A 129 0.13 15.86 2.43
N GLU A 130 -0.39 17.08 2.32
CA GLU A 130 -0.15 18.19 3.25
C GLU A 130 -1.11 18.17 4.45
N PHE A 131 -2.19 17.38 4.41
CA PHE A 131 -3.17 17.28 5.49
C PHE A 131 -2.80 16.22 6.56
N SER A 132 -1.51 15.87 6.66
CA SER A 132 -0.97 15.04 7.74
C SER A 132 -0.99 15.73 9.11
N GLY A 133 -1.49 16.96 9.21
CA GLY A 133 -1.60 17.72 10.46
C GLY A 133 -0.31 18.45 10.86
N LEU A 134 0.63 18.61 9.93
CA LEU A 134 1.93 19.22 10.17
C LEU A 134 1.94 20.71 9.78
N PRO A 135 2.67 21.56 10.51
CA PRO A 135 2.82 22.97 10.16
C PRO A 135 3.52 23.14 8.80
N SER A 136 3.24 24.25 8.11
CA SER A 136 3.76 24.60 6.78
C SER A 136 5.29 24.55 6.66
N ASP A 137 5.99 24.59 7.80
CA ASP A 137 7.44 24.68 7.88
C ASP A 137 8.10 23.31 8.03
N ALA A 138 7.34 22.23 7.89
CA ALA A 138 7.89 20.89 7.96
C ALA A 138 8.87 20.64 6.79
N PRO A 139 10.04 20.03 7.03
CA PRO A 139 11.15 19.95 6.07
C PRO A 139 10.83 19.20 4.76
N PHE A 140 9.71 18.49 4.68
CA PHE A 140 9.24 17.82 3.46
C PHE A 140 8.26 18.64 2.61
N ALA A 141 7.70 19.75 3.15
CA ALA A 141 6.82 20.66 2.41
C ALA A 141 7.57 21.46 1.33
N LEU A 142 8.90 21.55 1.44
CA LEU A 142 9.79 22.21 0.48
C LEU A 142 9.85 21.54 -0.90
N TYR A 143 9.30 20.34 -1.04
CA TYR A 143 9.33 19.55 -2.28
C TYR A 143 7.97 19.44 -2.98
N ALA A 144 6.98 20.22 -2.55
CA ALA A 144 5.72 20.32 -3.28
C ALA A 144 5.93 21.15 -4.57
N PRO A 145 5.45 20.69 -5.74
CA PRO A 145 5.42 21.52 -6.94
C PRO A 145 4.48 22.73 -6.73
N PRO A 146 4.71 23.86 -7.43
CA PRO A 146 3.95 25.09 -7.26
C PRO A 146 2.45 24.94 -7.55
#